data_AF-A0A5U8J8W3-F1
#
_entry.id   AF-A0A5U8J8W3-F1
#
_cell.length_a   1.000
_cell.length_b   1.000
_cell.length_c   1.000
_cell.angle_alpha   90.00
_cell.angle_beta   90.00
_cell.angle_gamma   90.00
#
_symmetry.space_group_name_H-M   'P 1'
#
loop_
_entity.id
_entity.type
_entity.pdbx_description
1 polymer ?
#
loop_
_entity_poly.entity_id
_entity_poly.type
_entity_poly.pdbx_seq_one_letter_code
_entity_poly.pdbx_strand_id
1 'polypeptide(L)'
;MNTAATRQPPFFEWRGKRVITLTQIDKLHGLKRGKAAEIFCRYKSWFVTGRDAYLISGTEAYDELPAGVTSYWTNNLWLLTESGYERLSQLTKRKHRSFTG
;
A
#
# COMPACT_ATOMS: atom_id res chain seq x y z
N MET A 1 -28.46 6.48 11.64
CA MET A 1 -27.54 7.24 10.76
C MET A 1 -26.23 6.46 10.67
N ASN A 2 -26.01 5.70 9.59
CA ASN A 2 -24.77 4.92 9.43
C ASN A 2 -23.69 5.82 8.86
N THR A 3 -22.89 6.43 9.72
CA THR A 3 -21.67 7.11 9.32
C THR A 3 -20.66 6.03 8.95
N ALA A 4 -20.67 5.56 7.70
CA ALA A 4 -19.55 4.81 7.16
C ALA A 4 -18.37 5.80 7.13
N ALA A 5 -17.59 5.82 8.22
CA ALA A 5 -16.39 6.63 8.31
C ALA A 5 -15.47 6.18 7.18
N THR A 6 -15.49 6.91 6.07
CA THR A 6 -14.54 6.76 4.97
C THR A 6 -13.19 7.13 5.54
N ARG A 7 -12.51 6.13 6.10
CA ARG A 7 -11.12 6.22 6.57
C ARG A 7 -10.32 6.71 5.36
N GLN A 8 -9.93 7.97 5.37
CA GLN A 8 -9.17 8.54 4.28
C GLN A 8 -7.83 7.79 4.21
N PRO A 9 -7.41 7.35 3.02
CA PRO A 9 -6.13 6.70 2.86
C PRO A 9 -5.01 7.66 3.30
N PRO A 10 -4.09 7.24 4.18
CA PRO A 10 -3.02 8.07 4.71
C PRO A 10 -1.90 8.24 3.67
N PHE A 11 -2.23 8.82 2.53
CA PHE A 11 -1.27 9.20 1.51
C PHE A 11 -0.36 10.31 2.06
N PHE A 12 0.92 10.22 1.73
CA PHE A 12 1.91 11.25 1.99
C PHE A 12 2.61 11.62 0.68
N GLU A 13 3.24 12.78 0.64
CA GLU A 13 3.98 13.23 -0.53
C GLU A 13 5.41 12.67 -0.48
N TRP A 14 5.84 12.07 -1.58
CA TRP A 14 7.21 11.63 -1.81
C TRP A 14 7.62 12.04 -3.22
N ARG A 15 8.64 12.88 -3.35
CA ARG A 15 9.14 13.42 -4.63
C ARG A 15 8.04 14.01 -5.53
N GLY A 16 7.10 14.75 -4.92
CA GLY A 16 5.96 15.35 -5.63
C GLY A 16 4.88 14.35 -6.05
N LYS A 17 4.91 13.11 -5.55
CA LYS A 17 3.91 12.07 -5.81
C LYS A 17 3.20 11.70 -4.53
N ARG A 18 1.87 11.53 -4.59
CA ARG A 18 1.08 11.01 -3.47
C ARG A 18 1.22 9.50 -3.42
N VAL A 19 1.80 9.01 -2.33
CA VAL A 19 2.13 7.60 -2.15
C VAL A 19 1.66 7.06 -0.80
N ILE A 20 1.52 5.75 -0.72
CA ILE A 20 1.14 5.02 0.49
C ILE A 20 1.96 3.73 0.59
N THR A 21 2.27 3.29 1.80
CA THR A 21 2.95 2.01 2.03
C THR A 21 1.98 0.85 2.12
N LEU A 22 2.45 -0.35 1.77
CA LEU A 22 1.68 -1.60 1.96
C LEU A 22 1.22 -1.78 3.42
N THR A 23 2.03 -1.39 4.40
CA THR A 23 1.69 -1.48 5.82
C THR A 23 0.57 -0.52 6.21
N GLN A 24 0.54 0.69 5.64
CA GLN A 24 -0.58 1.62 5.83
C GLN A 24 -1.86 1.08 5.18
N ILE A 25 -1.76 0.43 4.02
CA ILE A 25 -2.91 -0.23 3.38
C ILE A 25 -3.46 -1.35 4.28
N ASP A 26 -2.59 -2.17 4.87
CA ASP A 26 -3.02 -3.21 5.82
C ASP A 26 -3.81 -2.59 6.99
N LYS A 27 -3.28 -1.53 7.60
CA LYS A 27 -3.95 -0.81 8.70
C LYS A 27 -5.27 -0.18 8.27
N LEU A 28 -5.31 0.40 7.07
CA LEU A 28 -6.48 1.09 6.52
C LEU A 28 -7.64 0.11 6.27
N HIS A 29 -7.33 -1.05 5.69
CA HIS A 29 -8.31 -2.10 5.35
C HIS A 29 -8.54 -3.11 6.49
N GLY A 30 -7.88 -2.94 7.64
CA GLY A 30 -7.98 -3.88 8.77
C GLY A 30 -7.43 -5.28 8.45
N LEU A 31 -6.49 -5.38 7.52
CA LEU A 31 -5.88 -6.65 7.13
C LEU A 31 -4.78 -7.04 8.12
N LYS A 32 -4.51 -8.36 8.20
CA LYS A 32 -3.32 -8.86 8.89
C LYS A 32 -2.07 -8.21 8.28
N ARG A 33 -1.14 -7.76 9.12
CA ARG A 33 0.14 -7.18 8.68
C ARG A 33 0.82 -8.07 7.64
N GLY A 34 1.18 -7.49 6.49
CA GLY A 34 1.81 -8.17 5.36
C GLY A 34 0.82 -8.73 4.32
N LYS A 35 -0.49 -8.59 4.51
CA LYS A 35 -1.47 -9.14 3.56
C LYS A 35 -1.52 -8.35 2.25
N ALA A 36 -1.47 -7.02 2.34
CA ALA A 36 -1.33 -6.15 1.18
C ALA A 36 -0.05 -6.48 0.41
N ALA A 37 1.06 -6.75 1.13
CA ALA A 37 2.31 -7.16 0.52
C ALA A 37 2.21 -8.52 -0.18
N GLU A 38 1.58 -9.52 0.44
CA GLU A 38 1.31 -10.83 -0.17
C GLU A 38 0.52 -10.68 -1.49
N ILE A 39 -0.55 -9.88 -1.48
CA ILE A 39 -1.39 -9.65 -2.66
C ILE A 39 -0.61 -8.88 -3.73
N PHE A 40 0.09 -7.82 -3.33
CA PHE A 40 0.91 -7.04 -4.25
C PHE A 40 1.98 -7.92 -4.92
N CYS A 41 2.68 -8.76 -4.16
CA CYS A 41 3.70 -9.65 -4.69
C CYS A 41 3.10 -10.71 -5.64
N ARG A 42 1.93 -11.27 -5.28
CA ARG A 42 1.18 -12.22 -6.12
C ARG A 42 0.76 -11.62 -7.46
N TYR A 43 0.34 -10.35 -7.46
CA TYR A 43 -0.13 -9.64 -8.66
C TYR A 43 0.90 -8.63 -9.18
N LYS A 44 2.18 -8.77 -8.82
CA LYS A 44 3.22 -7.77 -9.10
C LYS A 44 3.34 -7.45 -10.60
N SER A 45 3.14 -8.44 -11.46
CA SER A 45 3.13 -8.29 -12.93
C SER A 45 2.04 -7.31 -13.43
N TRP A 46 1.00 -7.08 -12.63
CA TRP A 46 -0.06 -6.13 -12.95
C TRP A 46 0.26 -4.71 -12.46
N PHE A 47 1.43 -4.46 -11.86
CA PHE A 47 1.84 -3.12 -11.41
C PHE A 47 3.02 -2.65 -12.24
N VAL A 48 2.94 -1.44 -12.78
CA VAL A 48 4.05 -0.82 -13.49
C VAL A 48 4.98 -0.16 -12.49
N THR A 49 6.21 -0.68 -12.40
CA THR A 49 7.26 -0.07 -11.56
C THR A 49 7.63 1.30 -12.13
N GLY A 50 7.72 2.32 -11.29
CA GLY A 50 7.94 3.70 -11.73
C GLY A 50 6.67 4.46 -12.12
N ARG A 51 5.49 3.84 -11.99
CA ARG A 51 4.18 4.49 -12.21
C ARG A 51 3.18 4.16 -11.10
N ASP A 52 2.88 2.88 -10.93
CA ASP A 52 1.92 2.38 -9.94
C ASP A 52 2.60 2.06 -8.60
N ALA A 53 3.85 1.59 -8.67
CA ALA A 53 4.65 1.25 -7.51
C ALA A 53 6.11 1.68 -7.69
N TYR A 54 6.75 2.06 -6.59
CA TYR A 54 8.16 2.42 -6.53
C TYR A 54 8.83 1.56 -5.46
N LEU A 55 9.99 1.03 -5.78
CA LEU A 55 10.84 0.35 -4.83
C LEU A 55 11.89 1.35 -4.38
N ILE A 56 11.95 1.61 -3.08
CA ILE A 56 12.97 2.45 -2.46
C ILE A 56 13.78 1.62 -1.48
N SER A 57 15.06 1.96 -1.32
CA SER A 57 15.95 1.30 -0.36
C SER A 57 15.62 1.72 1.07
N GLY A 58 16.03 0.91 2.05
CA GLY A 58 15.85 1.23 3.47
C GLY A 58 16.43 2.57 3.87
N THR A 59 17.62 2.91 3.35
CA THR A 59 18.28 4.19 3.57
C THR A 59 17.47 5.36 3.00
N GLU A 60 16.97 5.22 1.77
CA GLU A 60 16.13 6.24 1.12
C GLU A 60 14.79 6.40 1.85
N ALA A 61 14.22 5.28 2.30
CA ALA A 61 13.01 5.29 3.12
C ALA A 61 13.22 5.97 4.47
N TYR A 62 14.42 5.88 5.05
CA TYR A 62 14.73 6.53 6.32
C TYR A 62 14.89 8.05 6.17
N ASP A 63 15.51 8.49 5.08
CA ASP A 63 15.77 9.90 4.79
C ASP A 63 14.52 10.65 4.29
N GLU A 64 13.77 10.04 3.36
CA GLU A 64 12.69 10.73 2.63
C GLU A 64 11.28 10.50 3.22
N LEU A 65 11.07 9.47 4.07
CA LEU A 65 9.73 9.17 4.59
C LEU A 65 9.47 9.80 5.96
N PRO A 66 8.22 10.18 6.24
CA PRO A 66 7.87 10.71 7.56
C PRO A 66 8.05 9.66 8.66
N ALA A 67 8.40 10.15 9.86
CA ALA A 67 8.63 9.32 11.03
C ALA A 67 7.45 8.38 11.32
N GLY A 68 7.75 7.09 11.54
CA GLY A 68 6.74 6.07 11.84
C GLY A 68 6.14 5.35 10.62
N VAL A 69 6.51 5.72 9.39
CA VAL A 69 6.11 5.00 8.16
C VAL A 69 6.90 3.72 7.95
N THR A 70 8.19 3.73 8.28
CA THR A 70 9.12 2.60 8.11
C THR A 70 9.79 2.25 9.45
N SER A 71 10.19 1.00 9.60
CA SER A 71 11.09 0.57 10.68
C SER A 71 12.53 0.57 10.15
N TYR A 72 13.47 1.05 10.98
CA TYR A 72 14.90 1.21 10.71
C TYR A 72 15.63 0.00 10.08
N TRP A 73 15.01 -1.18 10.06
CA TRP A 73 15.60 -2.45 9.64
C TRP A 73 15.07 -2.97 8.29
N THR A 74 14.31 -2.16 7.56
CA THR A 74 13.69 -2.62 6.31
C THR A 74 14.66 -2.43 5.14
N ASN A 75 15.15 -3.51 4.53
CA ASN A 75 16.15 -3.41 3.45
C ASN A 75 15.61 -2.68 2.21
N ASN A 76 14.34 -2.92 1.86
CA ASN A 76 13.64 -2.27 0.75
C ASN A 76 12.15 -2.11 1.07
N LEU A 77 11.54 -1.02 0.61
CA LEU A 77 10.13 -0.70 0.82
C LEU A 77 9.42 -0.42 -0.52
N TRP A 78 8.20 -0.93 -0.65
CA TRP A 78 7.33 -0.60 -1.77
C TRP A 78 6.39 0.56 -1.41
N LEU A 79 6.44 1.61 -2.22
CA LEU A 79 5.52 2.74 -2.22
C LEU A 79 4.52 2.55 -3.37
N LEU A 80 3.23 2.68 -3.09
CA LEU A 80 2.17 2.66 -4.10
C LEU A 80 1.66 4.07 -4.32
N THR A 81 1.47 4.47 -5.58
CA THR A 81 0.74 5.70 -5.91
C THR A 81 -0.75 5.51 -5.71
N GLU A 82 -1.53 6.58 -5.85
CA GLU A 82 -3.01 6.50 -5.83
C GLU A 82 -3.53 5.43 -6.80
N SER A 83 -3.04 5.40 -8.04
CA SER A 83 -3.42 4.40 -9.04
C SER A 83 -3.06 2.96 -8.63
N GLY A 84 -1.88 2.77 -8.04
CA GLY A 84 -1.46 1.48 -7.50
C GLY A 84 -2.33 1.05 -6.31
N TYR A 85 -2.65 1.98 -5.42
CA TYR A 85 -3.55 1.74 -4.29
C TYR A 85 -4.95 1.33 -4.74
N GLU A 86 -5.53 2.01 -5.75
CA GLU A 86 -6.84 1.65 -6.29
C GLU A 86 -6.84 0.24 -6.87
N ARG A 87 -5.80 -0.10 -7.65
CA ARG A 87 -5.64 -1.44 -8.21
C ARG A 87 -5.53 -2.50 -7.11
N LEU A 88 -4.70 -2.26 -6.09
CA LEU A 88 -4.54 -3.20 -4.98
C LEU A 88 -5.84 -3.35 -4.17
N SER A 89 -6.55 -2.24 -3.93
CA SER A 89 -7.84 -2.23 -3.24
C SER A 89 -8.93 -3.00 -3.98
N GLN A 90 -8.88 -3.05 -5.32
CA GLN A 90 -9.78 -3.92 -6.09
C GLN A 90 -9.42 -5.39 -5.92
N LEU A 91 -8.13 -5.73 -5.90
CA LEU A 91 -7.65 -7.10 -5.70
C LEU A 91 -7.98 -7.64 -4.30
N THR A 92 -7.90 -6.81 -3.27
CA THR A 92 -8.29 -7.18 -1.90
C THR A 92 -9.79 -7.50 -1.83
N LYS A 93 -10.64 -6.69 -2.48
CA LYS A 93 -12.10 -6.92 -2.55
C LYS A 93 -12.49 -8.16 -3.37
N ARG A 94 -11.79 -8.45 -4.47
CA ARG A 94 -12.09 -9.62 -5.33
C ARG A 94 -12.00 -10.94 -4.57
N LYS A 95 -11.10 -11.06 -3.60
CA LYS A 95 -10.97 -12.27 -2.77
C LYS A 95 -12.19 -12.52 -1.87
N HIS A 96 -12.97 -11.47 -1.56
CA HIS A 96 -14.13 -11.54 -0.69
C HIS A 96 -15.42 -11.99 -1.40
N ARG A 97 -15.43 -12.02 -2.74
CA ARG A 97 -16.62 -12.32 -3.56
C ARG A 97 -16.66 -13.76 -4.11
N SER A 98 -15.78 -14.64 -3.63
CA SER A 98 -15.69 -16.04 -4.08
C SER A 98 -16.09 -17.05 -3.00
N PHE A 99 -17.00 -16.69 -2.10
CA PHE A 99 -17.61 -17.64 -1.16
C PHE A 99 -19.12 -17.43 -1.14
N THR A 100 -19.78 -18.02 -2.13
CA THR A 100 -21.22 -18.32 -2.14
C THR A 100 -21.39 -19.36 -3.24
N GLY A 101 -21.11 -20.60 -2.85
CA GLY A 101 -21.43 -21.83 -3.57
C GLY A 101 -22.05 -22.79 -2.58
#